data_AF-A0A9E8LWZ0-F1
#
_entry.id   AF-A0A9E8LWZ0-F1
#
_cell.length_a   1.000
_cell.length_b   1.000
_cell.length_c   1.000
_cell.angle_alpha   90.00
_cell.angle_beta   90.00
_cell.angle_gamma   90.00
#
_symmetry.space_group_name_H-M   'P 1'
#
loop_
_entity.id
_entity.type
_entity.pdbx_description
1 polymer ?
#
loop_
_entity_poly.entity_id
_entity_poly.type
_entity_poly.pdbx_seq_one_letter_code
_entity_poly.pdbx_strand_id
1 'polypeptide(L)'
;MDVLPGDKKMAVALYECCYSCLKRARMELGIDNIDEADRWIKEFWRCKRDLDKLIQRKKEYDRLTDLVHEMQKKGVDITILEKEKRPVRQH
;
A
#
# COMPACT_ATOMS: atom_id res chain seq x y z
N MET A 1 5.20 1.85 8.91
CA MET A 1 4.31 2.10 7.75
C MET A 1 2.94 2.46 8.27
N ASP A 2 2.42 3.60 7.85
CA ASP A 2 1.12 4.09 8.29
C ASP A 2 0.04 3.65 7.27
N VAL A 3 -0.68 2.58 7.57
CA VAL A 3 -1.71 1.96 6.70
C VAL A 3 -2.93 1.53 7.53
N LEU A 4 -4.07 1.31 6.88
CA LEU A 4 -5.28 0.86 7.57
C LEU A 4 -5.05 -0.51 8.25
N PRO A 5 -5.75 -0.81 9.37
CA PRO A 5 -5.58 -2.09 10.07
C PRO A 5 -5.76 -3.32 9.18
N GLY A 6 -6.73 -3.29 8.25
CA GLY A 6 -6.99 -4.37 7.29
C GLY A 6 -5.88 -4.59 6.26
N ASP A 7 -4.97 -3.64 6.11
CA ASP A 7 -3.91 -3.65 5.09
C ASP A 7 -2.54 -4.03 5.62
N LYS A 8 -2.38 -4.13 6.95
CA LYS A 8 -1.07 -4.32 7.59
C LYS A 8 -0.31 -5.51 7.00
N LYS A 9 -0.98 -6.66 6.84
CA LYS A 9 -0.36 -7.87 6.27
C LYS A 9 0.12 -7.65 4.83
N MET A 10 -0.69 -6.99 4.01
CA MET A 10 -0.32 -6.67 2.62
C MET A 10 0.83 -5.66 2.56
N ALA A 11 0.81 -4.64 3.41
CA ALA A 11 1.86 -3.64 3.47
C ALA A 11 3.22 -4.25 3.88
N VAL A 12 3.22 -5.17 4.84
CA VAL A 12 4.42 -5.93 5.22
C VAL A 12 4.95 -6.74 4.04
N ALA A 13 4.09 -7.51 3.36
CA ALA A 13 4.49 -8.32 2.21
C ALA A 13 5.06 -7.46 1.06
N LEU A 14 4.46 -6.30 0.77
CA LEU A 14 4.96 -5.37 -0.24
C LEU A 14 6.31 -4.75 0.16
N TYR A 15 6.50 -4.44 1.44
CA TYR A 15 7.78 -3.94 1.94
C TYR A 15 8.88 -4.99 1.86
N GLU A 16 8.59 -6.23 2.24
CA GLU A 16 9.51 -7.36 2.10
C GLU A 16 9.85 -7.62 0.62
N CYS A 17 8.86 -7.52 -0.28
CA CYS A 17 9.08 -7.55 -1.73
C CYS A 17 10.08 -6.47 -2.17
N CYS A 18 9.84 -5.20 -1.78
CA CYS A 18 10.72 -4.08 -2.11
C CYS A 18 12.16 -4.34 -1.64
N TYR A 19 12.33 -4.76 -0.39
CA TYR A 19 13.63 -5.08 0.18
C TYR A 19 14.35 -6.20 -0.60
N SER A 20 13.63 -7.27 -0.91
CA SER A 20 14.16 -8.41 -1.69
C SER A 20 14.58 -7.99 -3.10
N CYS A 21 13.77 -7.17 -3.78
CA CYS A 21 14.08 -6.66 -5.12
C CYS A 21 15.38 -5.85 -5.12
N LEU A 22 15.56 -4.93 -4.17
CA LEU A 22 16.79 -4.15 -4.06
C LEU A 22 18.02 -5.02 -3.75
N LYS A 23 17.86 -6.03 -2.88
CA LYS A 23 18.94 -6.98 -2.58
C LYS A 23 19.36 -7.74 -3.85
N ARG A 24 18.40 -8.22 -4.65
CA ARG A 24 18.66 -8.93 -5.90
C ARG A 24 19.29 -8.03 -6.96
N ALA A 25 18.76 -6.82 -7.15
CA ALA A 25 19.35 -5.84 -8.07
C ALA A 25 20.83 -5.60 -7.76
N ARG A 26 21.19 -5.44 -6.48
CA ARG A 26 22.59 -5.30 -6.05
C ARG A 26 23.43 -6.54 -6.33
N MET A 27 22.89 -7.74 -6.16
CA MET A 27 23.60 -8.99 -6.43
C MET A 27 23.90 -9.15 -7.93
N GLU A 28 22.93 -8.90 -8.80
CA GLU A 28 23.08 -8.96 -10.26
C GLU A 28 24.08 -7.92 -10.77
N LEU A 29 24.03 -6.70 -10.22
CA LEU A 29 25.02 -5.68 -10.51
C LEU A 29 26.45 -6.12 -10.12
N GLY A 30 26.59 -6.90 -9.03
CA GLY A 30 27.88 -7.42 -8.58
C GLY A 30 28.50 -8.47 -9.51
N ILE A 31 27.75 -9.00 -10.47
CA ILE A 31 28.21 -9.93 -11.51
C ILE A 31 28.08 -9.35 -12.93
N ASP A 32 28.03 -8.01 -13.03
CA ASP A 32 27.87 -7.25 -14.28
C ASP A 32 26.61 -7.61 -15.10
N ASN A 33 25.60 -8.22 -14.47
CA ASN A 33 24.31 -8.52 -15.10
C ASN A 33 23.35 -7.33 -14.98
N ILE A 34 23.64 -6.29 -15.77
CA ILE A 34 22.94 -4.99 -15.70
C ILE A 34 21.46 -5.12 -16.07
N ASP A 35 21.12 -5.96 -17.06
CA ASP A 35 19.74 -6.13 -17.53
C ASP A 35 18.83 -6.76 -16.46
N GLU A 36 19.31 -7.79 -15.78
CA GLU A 36 18.55 -8.40 -14.68
C GLU A 36 18.50 -7.49 -13.46
N ALA A 37 19.56 -6.71 -13.19
CA ALA A 37 19.52 -5.68 -12.16
C ALA A 37 18.42 -4.64 -12.43
N ASP A 38 18.31 -4.14 -13.66
CA ASP A 38 17.26 -3.19 -14.08
C ASP A 38 15.86 -3.81 -13.96
N ARG A 39 15.71 -5.09 -14.32
CA ARG A 39 14.45 -5.82 -14.10
C ARG A 39 14.04 -5.84 -12.62
N TRP A 40 14.97 -6.11 -11.70
CA TRP A 40 14.66 -6.08 -10.26
C TRP A 40 14.31 -4.68 -9.76
N ILE A 41 14.91 -3.63 -10.32
CA ILE A 41 14.55 -2.24 -10.00
C ILE A 41 13.12 -1.93 -10.48
N LYS A 42 12.72 -2.38 -11.67
CA LYS A 42 11.33 -2.24 -12.16
C LYS A 42 10.33 -2.95 -11.25
N GLU A 43 10.67 -4.14 -10.75
CA GLU A 43 9.84 -4.87 -9.79
C GLU A 43 9.74 -4.14 -8.43
N PHE A 44 10.84 -3.56 -7.95
CA PHE A 44 10.82 -2.68 -6.78
C PHE A 44 9.81 -1.53 -6.96
N TRP A 45 9.86 -0.83 -8.09
CA TRP A 45 8.94 0.28 -8.36
C TRP A 45 7.47 -0.16 -8.39
N ARG A 46 7.18 -1.37 -8.90
CA ARG A 46 5.85 -1.95 -8.85
C ARG A 46 5.37 -2.17 -7.41
N CYS A 47 6.18 -2.87 -6.59
CA CYS A 47 5.86 -3.13 -5.19
C CYS A 47 5.72 -1.81 -4.38
N LYS A 48 6.60 -0.83 -4.63
CA LYS A 48 6.53 0.50 -4.00
C LYS A 48 5.24 1.22 -4.35
N ARG A 49 4.85 1.26 -5.63
CA ARG A 49 3.61 1.91 -6.07
C ARG A 49 2.38 1.34 -5.38
N ASP A 50 2.33 0.02 -5.21
CA ASP A 50 1.20 -0.62 -4.54
C ASP A 50 1.22 -0.35 -3.03
N LEU A 51 2.40 -0.25 -2.42
CA LEU A 51 2.53 0.18 -1.03
C LEU A 51 2.08 1.65 -0.83
N ASP A 52 2.49 2.54 -1.73
CA ASP A 52 2.10 3.95 -1.72
C ASP A 52 0.58 4.12 -1.78
N LYS A 53 -0.12 3.26 -2.54
CA LYS A 53 -1.60 3.26 -2.57
C LYS A 53 -2.22 2.91 -1.23
N LEU A 54 -1.65 1.96 -0.48
CA LEU A 54 -2.14 1.62 0.87
C LEU A 54 -2.00 2.80 1.83
N ILE A 55 -0.85 3.48 1.78
CA ILE A 55 -0.58 4.67 2.58
C ILE A 55 -1.55 5.79 2.19
N GLN A 56 -1.73 6.03 0.89
CA GLN A 56 -2.63 7.06 0.39
C GLN A 56 -4.08 6.79 0.78
N ARG A 57 -4.52 5.53 0.76
CA ARG A 57 -5.85 5.14 1.22
C ARG A 57 -6.04 5.45 2.71
N LYS A 58 -5.04 5.22 3.56
CA LYS A 58 -5.13 5.62 4.98
C LYS A 58 -5.22 7.13 5.14
N LYS A 59 -4.39 7.91 4.43
CA LYS A 59 -4.46 9.38 4.46
C LYS A 59 -5.84 9.90 4.10
N GLU A 60 -6.46 9.34 3.05
CA GLU A 60 -7.80 9.73 2.64
C GLU A 60 -8.86 9.31 3.67
N TYR A 61 -8.73 8.11 4.24
CA TYR A 61 -9.62 7.66 5.31
C TYR A 61 -9.57 8.57 6.54
N ASP A 62 -8.36 8.95 6.98
CA ASP A 62 -8.17 9.82 8.13
C ASP A 62 -8.77 11.22 7.85
N ARG A 63 -8.51 11.78 6.65
CA ARG A 63 -9.11 13.05 6.21
C ARG A 63 -10.64 13.03 6.18
N LEU A 64 -11.23 11.97 5.65
CA LEU A 64 -12.70 11.82 5.61
C LEU A 64 -13.28 11.65 7.01
N THR A 65 -12.60 10.90 7.87
CA THR A 65 -12.97 10.73 9.28
C THR A 65 -12.98 12.08 9.99
N ASP A 66 -11.96 12.91 9.80
CA ASP A 66 -11.90 14.25 10.39
C ASP A 66 -13.07 15.14 9.91
N LEU A 67 -13.36 15.11 8.61
CA LEU A 67 -14.49 15.85 8.04
C LEU A 67 -15.84 15.41 8.62
N VAL A 68 -16.06 14.10 8.77
CA VAL A 68 -17.28 13.57 9.39
C VAL A 68 -17.43 14.09 10.82
N HIS A 69 -16.36 14.08 11.62
CA HIS A 69 -16.39 14.62 12.97
C HIS A 69 -16.71 16.13 12.99
N GLU A 70 -16.16 16.91 12.06
CA GLU A 70 -16.48 18.34 11.95
C GLU A 70 -17.95 18.59 11.60
N MET A 71 -18.53 17.79 10.71
CA MET A 71 -19.93 17.92 10.32
C MET A 71 -20.88 17.49 11.44
N GLN A 72 -20.55 16.42 12.17
CA GLN A 72 -21.30 16.00 13.36
C GLN A 72 -21.29 17.08 14.45
N LYS A 73 -20.15 17.75 14.67
CA LYS A 73 -20.07 18.91 15.60
C LYS A 73 -20.98 20.08 15.19
N LYS A 74 -21.28 20.20 13.89
CA LYS A 74 -22.20 21.21 13.34
C LYS A 74 -23.67 20.74 13.36
N GLY A 75 -23.96 19.59 13.97
CA GLY A 75 -25.32 19.04 14.06
C GLY A 75 -25.80 18.34 12.79
N VAL A 76 -24.90 18.02 11.85
CA VAL A 76 -25.25 17.22 10.66
C VAL A 76 -25.19 15.74 11.03
N ASP A 77 -26.30 15.04 10.84
CA ASP A 77 -26.36 13.59 11.03
C ASP A 77 -25.69 12.87 9.84
N ILE A 78 -24.53 12.26 10.09
CA ILE A 78 -23.75 11.53 9.10
C ILE A 78 -23.39 10.16 9.67
N THR A 79 -23.74 9.12 8.93
CA THR A 79 -23.38 7.73 9.23
C THR A 79 -22.41 7.19 8.17
N ILE A 80 -21.29 6.61 8.59
CA ILE A 80 -20.33 5.96 7.70
C ILE A 80 -20.85 4.56 7.34
N LEU A 81 -21.06 4.31 6.05
CA LEU A 81 -21.41 2.99 5.54
C LEU A 81 -20.13 2.23 5.17
N GLU A 82 -19.79 1.18 5.92
CA GLU A 82 -18.74 0.24 5.51
C GLU A 82 -19.22 -0.59 4.32
N LYS A 83 -18.49 -0.57 3.19
CA LYS A 83 -18.78 -1.47 2.08
C LYS A 83 -18.38 -2.90 2.48
N GLU A 84 -19.32 -3.85 2.36
CA GLU A 84 -19.05 -5.28 2.49
C GLU A 84 -17.85 -5.69 1.64
N LYS A 85 -16.92 -6.45 2.25
CA LYS A 85 -15.80 -7.07 1.54
C LYS A 85 -16.36 -8.00 0.46
N ARG A 86 -16.16 -7.66 -0.82
CA ARG A 86 -16.46 -8.58 -1.92
C ARG A 86 -15.75 -9.92 -1.65
N PRO A 87 -16.45 -11.06 -1.68
CA PRO A 87 -15.82 -12.36 -1.50
C PRO A 87 -14.79 -12.56 -2.62
N VAL A 88 -13.56 -12.88 -2.24
CA VAL A 88 -12.52 -13.29 -3.18
C VAL A 88 -12.97 -14.62 -3.77
N ARG A 89 -13.38 -14.63 -5.05
CA ARG A 89 -13.65 -15.87 -5.78
C ARG A 89 -12.34 -16.66 -5.83
N GLN A 90 -12.30 -17.78 -5.12
CA GLN A 90 -11.29 -18.82 -5.34
C GLN A 90 -11.66 -19.51 -6.66
N HIS A 91 -10.73 -19.51 -7.62
CA HIS A 91 -10.77 -20.33 -8.82
C HIS A 91 -9.55 -21.24 -8.77
#